data_AF-A0A3P5XEI2-F1
#
_entry.id   AF-A0A3P5XEI2-F1
#
_cell.length_a   1.000
_cell.length_b   1.000
_cell.length_c   1.000
_cell.angle_alpha   90.00
_cell.angle_beta   90.00
_cell.angle_gamma   90.00
#
_symmetry.space_group_name_H-M   'P 1'
#
loop_
_entity.id
_entity.type
_entity.pdbx_description
1 polymer ?
#
loop_
_entity_poly.entity_id
_entity_poly.type
_entity_poly.pdbx_seq_one_letter_code
_entity_poly.pdbx_strand_id
1 'polypeptide(L)'
;MTTYESSNVVPELPPTPDHAPQLKAKRLKLLKLRSTNGARIILGSILGVLMIITWIANNPAIHSGSDPSDWKADLAEAAVTNELNAGETKGAAQQSVVNGWYLNDVAVVQAAQNSYIAGSSMRNGNLLTLLGLGVAGELIIRGVEREKRQRSTVA
;
A
#
# COMPACT_ATOMS: atom_id res chain seq x y z
N MET A 1 34.59 -96.40 6.89
CA MET A 1 33.24 -96.32 6.31
C MET A 1 32.88 -94.84 6.29
N THR A 2 32.87 -94.26 5.11
CA THR A 2 32.76 -92.81 4.85
C THR A 2 31.30 -92.38 4.81
N THR A 3 30.93 -91.39 5.61
CA THR A 3 29.64 -90.68 5.50
C THR A 3 29.91 -89.24 5.11
N TYR A 4 29.28 -88.83 4.01
CA TYR A 4 29.35 -87.51 3.41
C TYR A 4 28.51 -86.51 4.21
N GLU A 5 29.09 -85.37 4.59
CA GLU A 5 28.29 -84.18 4.92
C GLU A 5 28.24 -83.24 3.72
N SER A 6 27.01 -82.96 3.30
CA SER A 6 26.61 -82.08 2.23
C SER A 6 26.75 -80.62 2.69
N SER A 7 27.76 -79.90 2.19
CA SER A 7 27.85 -78.46 2.34
C SER A 7 26.88 -77.75 1.39
N ASN A 8 25.72 -77.32 1.91
CA ASN A 8 24.84 -76.38 1.22
C ASN A 8 25.49 -74.99 1.24
N VAL A 9 26.14 -74.60 0.14
CA VAL A 9 26.64 -73.24 -0.08
C VAL A 9 25.49 -72.41 -0.66
N VAL A 10 24.94 -71.51 0.15
CA VAL A 10 24.03 -70.45 -0.33
C VAL A 10 24.88 -69.39 -1.06
N PRO A 11 24.57 -69.00 -2.31
CA PRO A 11 25.29 -67.92 -2.97
C PRO A 11 25.01 -66.59 -2.25
N GLU A 12 26.05 -66.00 -1.66
CA GLU A 12 25.99 -64.68 -1.02
C GLU A 12 25.80 -63.61 -2.11
N LEU A 13 24.61 -62.99 -2.15
CA LEU A 13 24.30 -61.87 -3.04
C LEU A 13 25.10 -60.65 -2.58
N PRO A 14 25.80 -59.90 -3.46
CA PRO A 14 26.54 -58.71 -3.05
C PRO A 14 25.57 -57.63 -2.53
N PRO A 15 25.95 -56.86 -1.49
CA PRO A 15 25.10 -55.81 -0.96
C PRO A 15 24.87 -54.75 -2.03
N THR A 16 23.60 -54.43 -2.27
CA THR A 16 23.19 -53.35 -3.18
C THR A 16 23.70 -52.02 -2.59
N PRO A 17 24.41 -51.16 -3.35
CA PRO A 17 24.83 -49.86 -2.85
C PRO A 17 23.60 -49.00 -2.55
N ASP A 18 23.46 -48.60 -1.29
CA ASP A 18 22.45 -47.66 -0.81
C ASP A 18 22.75 -46.25 -1.37
N HIS A 19 22.39 -46.02 -2.63
CA HIS A 19 22.48 -44.73 -3.29
C HIS A 19 21.09 -44.28 -3.74
N ALA A 20 20.11 -44.32 -2.83
CA ALA A 20 18.94 -43.48 -2.96
C ALA A 20 19.35 -42.04 -2.59
N PRO A 21 19.34 -41.06 -3.52
CA PRO A 21 19.55 -39.67 -3.14
C PRO A 21 18.43 -39.27 -2.18
N GLN A 22 18.78 -38.98 -0.93
CA GLN A 22 17.81 -38.45 0.03
C GLN A 22 17.24 -37.14 -0.55
N LEU A 23 15.98 -37.20 -1.01
CA LEU A 23 15.19 -36.03 -1.38
C LEU A 23 15.05 -35.14 -0.15
N LYS A 24 15.99 -34.21 0.06
CA LYS A 24 15.89 -33.17 1.08
C LYS A 24 14.61 -32.38 0.81
N ALA A 25 13.59 -32.67 1.61
CA ALA A 25 12.28 -32.07 1.49
C ALA A 25 12.42 -30.54 1.48
N LYS A 26 11.78 -29.90 0.49
CA LYS A 26 11.65 -28.45 0.25
C LYS A 26 10.96 -27.66 1.39
N ARG A 27 11.12 -28.06 2.67
CA ARG A 27 10.50 -27.41 3.84
C ARG A 27 11.17 -26.11 4.30
N LEU A 28 12.32 -25.75 3.73
CA LEU A 28 13.07 -24.54 4.13
C LEU A 28 12.36 -23.21 3.84
N LYS A 29 11.39 -23.17 2.92
CA LYS A 29 10.70 -21.91 2.57
C LYS A 29 9.70 -21.45 3.64
N LEU A 30 8.90 -22.36 4.21
CA LEU A 30 7.90 -21.98 5.23
C LEU A 30 8.54 -21.56 6.56
N LEU A 31 9.65 -22.17 6.96
CA LEU A 31 10.33 -21.82 8.21
C LEU A 31 10.96 -20.43 8.15
N LYS A 32 11.47 -20.02 6.98
CA LYS A 32 11.98 -18.65 6.75
C LYS A 32 10.88 -17.59 6.85
N LEU A 33 9.64 -17.89 6.46
CA LEU A 33 8.49 -16.98 6.64
C LEU A 33 8.09 -16.80 8.12
N ARG A 34 8.35 -17.81 8.97
CA ARG A 34 8.14 -17.72 10.42
C ARG A 34 9.30 -17.02 11.17
N SER A 35 10.35 -16.63 10.44
CA SER A 35 11.45 -15.83 10.98
C SER A 35 11.06 -14.36 11.08
N THR A 36 11.74 -13.60 11.93
CA THR A 36 11.49 -12.17 12.05
C THR A 36 11.65 -11.41 10.73
N ASN A 37 12.62 -11.82 9.91
CA ASN A 37 12.83 -11.22 8.59
C ASN A 37 11.62 -11.49 7.67
N GLY A 38 10.99 -12.66 7.79
CA GLY A 38 9.73 -12.95 7.10
C GLY A 38 8.59 -12.04 7.55
N ALA A 39 8.47 -11.79 8.85
CA ALA A 39 7.46 -10.89 9.42
C ALA A 39 7.66 -9.44 8.93
N ARG A 40 8.91 -8.93 8.88
CA ARG A 40 9.22 -7.61 8.33
C ARG A 40 8.86 -7.49 6.86
N ILE A 41 9.19 -8.50 6.05
CA ILE A 41 8.85 -8.52 4.62
C ILE A 41 7.33 -8.50 4.43
N ILE A 42 6.59 -9.36 5.14
CA ILE A 42 5.13 -9.39 5.03
C ILE A 42 4.53 -8.04 5.44
N LEU A 43 4.92 -7.52 6.61
CA LEU A 43 4.43 -6.23 7.11
C LEU A 43 4.73 -5.11 6.10
N GLY A 44 5.97 -5.03 5.61
CA GLY A 44 6.39 -4.03 4.63
C GLY A 44 5.65 -4.17 3.30
N SER A 45 5.44 -5.38 2.80
CA SER A 45 4.67 -5.62 1.57
C SER A 45 3.22 -5.22 1.72
N ILE A 46 2.56 -5.58 2.83
CA ILE A 46 1.17 -5.19 3.10
C ILE A 46 1.05 -3.67 3.19
N LEU A 47 1.93 -3.02 3.97
CA LEU A 47 1.93 -1.56 4.11
C LEU A 47 2.21 -0.85 2.78
N GLY A 48 3.15 -1.37 1.98
CA GLY A 48 3.46 -0.83 0.67
C GLY A 48 2.26 -0.89 -0.28
N VAL A 49 1.57 -2.03 -0.33
CA VAL A 49 0.34 -2.18 -1.12
C VAL A 49 -0.76 -1.24 -0.62
N LEU A 50 -0.97 -1.16 0.69
CA LEU A 50 -1.97 -0.26 1.29
C LEU A 50 -1.65 1.22 1.01
N MET A 51 -0.37 1.61 1.03
CA MET A 51 0.07 2.95 0.65
C MET A 51 -0.29 3.28 -0.78
N ILE A 52 0.01 2.38 -1.73
CA ILE A 52 -0.31 2.57 -3.14
C ILE A 52 -1.82 2.70 -3.35
N ILE A 53 -2.61 1.79 -2.75
CA ILE A 53 -4.07 1.84 -2.81
C ILE A 53 -4.58 3.16 -2.23
N THR A 54 -4.08 3.56 -1.06
CA THR A 54 -4.49 4.81 -0.40
C THR A 54 -4.17 6.02 -1.27
N TRP A 55 -3.00 6.03 -1.92
CA TRP A 55 -2.58 7.12 -2.80
C TRP A 55 -3.52 7.30 -4.00
N ILE A 56 -3.85 6.19 -4.67
CA ILE A 56 -4.68 6.18 -5.88
C ILE A 56 -6.15 6.40 -5.54
N ALA A 57 -6.69 5.64 -4.58
CA ALA A 57 -8.11 5.65 -4.26
C ALA A 57 -8.57 6.95 -3.58
N ASN A 58 -7.68 7.64 -2.88
CA ASN A 58 -8.00 8.93 -2.24
C ASN A 58 -7.42 10.11 -3.03
N ASN A 59 -7.29 10.00 -4.35
CA ASN A 59 -6.82 11.12 -5.16
C ASN A 59 -7.87 12.25 -5.14
N PRO A 60 -7.54 13.43 -4.58
CA PRO A 60 -8.50 14.52 -4.42
C PRO A 60 -9.07 15.04 -5.74
N ALA A 61 -8.33 14.92 -6.85
CA ALA A 61 -8.78 15.33 -8.18
C ALA A 61 -10.03 14.58 -8.65
N ILE A 62 -10.23 13.32 -8.21
CA ILE A 62 -11.40 12.51 -8.57
C ILE A 62 -12.68 13.08 -7.93
N HIS A 63 -12.55 13.83 -6.83
CA HIS A 63 -13.67 14.27 -6.00
C HIS A 63 -13.92 15.79 -6.05
N SER A 64 -12.96 16.58 -6.53
CA SER A 64 -13.07 18.05 -6.56
C SER A 64 -13.91 18.60 -7.71
N GLY A 65 -14.20 17.80 -8.75
CA GLY A 65 -14.99 18.23 -9.91
C GLY A 65 -14.24 19.13 -10.91
N SER A 66 -13.07 19.65 -10.54
CA SER A 66 -12.11 20.33 -11.41
C SER A 66 -10.68 20.09 -10.93
N ASP A 67 -9.73 20.18 -11.86
CA ASP A 67 -8.30 20.00 -11.57
C ASP A 67 -7.68 21.30 -11.04
N PRO A 68 -6.73 21.22 -10.07
CA PRO A 68 -6.06 22.40 -9.53
C PRO A 68 -5.34 23.27 -10.57
N SER A 69 -4.94 22.68 -11.70
CA SER A 69 -4.32 23.41 -12.81
C SER A 69 -5.26 24.42 -13.47
N ASP A 70 -6.57 24.16 -13.40
CA ASP A 70 -7.55 24.85 -14.23
C ASP A 70 -8.22 26.00 -13.46
N TRP A 71 -8.21 25.96 -12.13
CA TRP A 71 -8.86 26.97 -11.28
C TRP A 71 -8.48 28.41 -11.60
N LYS A 72 -7.23 28.66 -11.98
CA LYS A 72 -6.79 30.02 -12.35
C LYS A 72 -7.43 30.45 -13.67
N ALA A 73 -7.54 29.53 -14.62
CA ALA A 73 -8.21 29.79 -15.88
C ALA A 73 -9.71 30.00 -15.65
N ASP A 74 -10.36 29.15 -14.86
CA ASP A 74 -11.80 29.25 -14.54
C ASP A 74 -12.14 30.60 -13.86
N LEU A 75 -11.33 31.03 -12.90
CA LEU A 75 -11.51 32.34 -12.24
C LEU A 75 -11.27 33.50 -13.20
N ALA A 76 -10.31 33.38 -14.12
CA ALA A 76 -10.04 34.40 -15.13
C ALA A 76 -11.18 34.47 -16.16
N GLU A 77 -11.72 33.34 -16.59
CA GLU A 77 -12.87 33.26 -17.48
C GLU A 77 -14.11 33.89 -16.85
N ALA A 78 -14.40 33.56 -15.58
CA ALA A 78 -15.49 34.19 -14.83
C ALA A 78 -15.29 35.70 -14.72
N ALA A 79 -14.06 36.16 -14.46
CA ALA A 79 -13.75 37.58 -14.35
C ALA A 79 -13.92 38.32 -15.69
N VAL A 80 -13.42 37.76 -16.79
CA VAL A 80 -13.58 38.33 -18.15
C VAL A 80 -15.06 38.38 -18.54
N THR A 81 -15.80 37.29 -18.29
CA THR A 81 -17.24 37.22 -18.58
C THR A 81 -18.02 38.29 -17.81
N ASN A 82 -17.69 38.46 -16.53
CA ASN A 82 -18.28 39.50 -15.71
C ASN A 82 -17.92 40.90 -16.20
N GLU A 83 -16.67 41.16 -16.59
CA GLU A 83 -16.24 42.47 -17.11
C GLU A 83 -16.99 42.85 -18.40
N LEU A 84 -17.13 41.90 -19.34
CA LEU A 84 -17.90 42.10 -20.57
C LEU A 84 -19.37 42.41 -20.27
N ASN A 85 -20.01 41.60 -19.43
CA ASN A 85 -21.43 41.77 -19.08
C ASN A 85 -21.68 43.02 -18.21
N ALA A 86 -20.74 43.39 -17.34
CA ALA A 86 -20.83 44.59 -16.52
C ALA A 86 -20.69 45.85 -17.36
N GLY A 87 -19.92 45.81 -18.45
CA GLY A 87 -19.85 46.90 -19.44
C GLY A 87 -21.21 47.20 -20.07
N GLU A 88 -21.98 46.16 -20.39
CA GLU A 88 -23.30 46.28 -21.02
C GLU A 88 -24.43 46.62 -20.03
N THR A 89 -24.27 46.27 -18.75
CA THR A 89 -25.34 46.39 -17.74
C THR A 89 -25.09 47.49 -16.70
N LYS A 90 -24.02 48.27 -16.83
CA LYS A 90 -23.59 49.26 -15.84
C LYS A 90 -24.69 50.27 -15.49
N GLY A 91 -25.05 50.34 -14.20
CA GLY A 91 -26.07 51.26 -13.69
C GLY A 91 -27.51 50.83 -13.96
N ALA A 92 -27.74 49.70 -14.65
CA ALA A 92 -29.05 49.10 -14.82
C ALA A 92 -29.35 48.12 -13.68
N ALA A 93 -30.64 47.87 -13.42
CA ALA A 93 -31.07 46.87 -12.42
C ALA A 93 -30.49 45.47 -12.70
N GLN A 94 -30.25 45.15 -13.98
CA GLN A 94 -29.67 43.89 -14.45
C GLN A 94 -28.22 43.66 -13.98
N GLN A 95 -27.49 44.72 -13.58
CA GLN A 95 -26.13 44.59 -13.06
C GLN A 95 -26.06 43.70 -11.80
N SER A 96 -27.11 43.73 -10.97
CA SER A 96 -27.20 42.88 -9.78
C SER A 96 -27.25 41.39 -10.12
N VAL A 97 -27.88 41.03 -11.23
CA VAL A 97 -27.99 39.65 -11.71
C VAL A 97 -26.64 39.17 -12.26
N VAL A 98 -25.97 40.00 -13.06
CA VAL A 98 -24.63 39.71 -13.61
C VAL A 98 -23.62 39.48 -12.49
N ASN A 99 -23.59 40.36 -11.49
CA ASN A 99 -22.74 40.19 -10.32
C ASN A 99 -23.08 38.90 -9.55
N GLY A 100 -24.36 38.51 -9.51
CA GLY A 100 -24.80 37.26 -8.88
C GLY A 100 -24.28 36.01 -9.59
N TRP A 101 -24.29 35.99 -10.93
CA TRP A 101 -23.71 34.89 -11.71
C TRP A 101 -22.20 34.82 -11.52
N TYR A 102 -21.50 35.95 -11.57
CA TYR A 102 -20.06 35.99 -11.31
C TYR A 102 -19.70 35.42 -9.92
N LEU A 103 -20.42 35.84 -8.87
CA LEU A 103 -20.23 35.30 -7.53
C LEU A 103 -20.53 33.80 -7.45
N ASN A 104 -21.49 33.31 -8.24
CA ASN A 104 -21.78 31.88 -8.32
C ASN A 104 -20.62 31.11 -8.96
N ASP A 105 -20.08 31.58 -10.08
CA ASP A 105 -18.95 30.94 -10.76
C ASP A 105 -17.71 30.87 -9.86
N VAL A 106 -17.40 31.98 -9.16
CA VAL A 106 -16.32 32.02 -8.16
C VAL A 106 -16.60 31.05 -7.01
N ALA A 107 -17.84 30.97 -6.53
CA ALA A 107 -18.22 30.05 -5.46
C ALA A 107 -18.08 28.58 -5.87
N VAL A 108 -18.36 28.23 -7.12
CA VAL A 108 -18.15 26.87 -7.66
C VAL A 108 -16.67 26.51 -7.64
N VAL A 109 -15.79 27.39 -8.13
CA VAL A 109 -14.34 27.16 -8.06
C VAL A 109 -13.86 27.05 -6.62
N GLN A 110 -14.36 27.91 -5.72
CA GLN A 110 -14.01 27.83 -4.30
C GLN A 110 -14.46 26.53 -3.64
N ALA A 111 -15.66 26.02 -3.99
CA ALA A 111 -16.15 24.74 -3.50
C ALA A 111 -15.29 23.57 -3.98
N ALA A 112 -14.82 23.60 -5.23
CA ALA A 112 -13.88 22.62 -5.77
C ALA A 112 -12.54 22.66 -5.03
N GLN A 113 -12.00 23.85 -4.77
CA GLN A 113 -10.77 24.04 -3.97
C GLN A 113 -10.91 23.47 -2.57
N ASN A 114 -12.00 23.80 -1.87
CA ASN A 114 -12.25 23.31 -0.51
C ASN A 114 -12.36 21.78 -0.47
N SER A 115 -13.06 21.19 -1.44
CA SER A 115 -13.18 19.73 -1.60
C SER A 115 -11.83 19.08 -1.87
N TYR A 116 -11.01 19.69 -2.73
CA TYR A 116 -9.65 19.23 -3.01
C TYR A 116 -8.77 19.25 -1.77
N ILE A 117 -8.81 20.33 -0.98
CA ILE A 117 -8.03 20.48 0.25
C ILE A 117 -8.47 19.45 1.30
N ALA A 118 -9.79 19.25 1.46
CA ALA A 118 -10.33 18.25 2.37
C ALA A 118 -9.91 16.83 1.97
N GLY A 119 -10.04 16.48 0.68
CA GLY A 119 -9.60 15.19 0.14
C GLY A 119 -8.09 14.97 0.30
N SER A 120 -7.28 16.00 0.02
CA SER A 120 -5.83 15.97 0.20
C SER A 120 -5.44 15.73 1.66
N SER A 121 -6.11 16.42 2.58
CA SER A 121 -5.87 16.30 4.02
C SER A 121 -6.22 14.90 4.52
N MET A 122 -7.35 14.34 4.08
CA MET A 122 -7.74 12.98 4.40
C MET A 122 -6.75 11.95 3.87
N ARG A 123 -6.32 12.06 2.60
CA ARG A 123 -5.29 11.18 2.02
C ARG A 123 -4.00 11.24 2.83
N ASN A 124 -3.51 12.44 3.13
CA ASN A 124 -2.28 12.63 3.89
C ASN A 124 -2.39 12.08 5.32
N GLY A 125 -3.53 12.28 5.99
CA GLY A 125 -3.81 11.69 7.30
C GLY A 125 -3.81 10.16 7.28
N ASN A 126 -4.41 9.55 6.26
CA ASN A 126 -4.39 8.10 6.08
C ASN A 126 -2.97 7.58 5.84
N LEU A 127 -2.17 8.24 4.99
CA LEU A 127 -0.77 7.88 4.76
C LEU A 127 0.05 8.01 6.05
N LEU A 128 -0.15 9.07 6.83
CA LEU A 128 0.50 9.24 8.13
C LEU A 128 0.14 8.10 9.10
N THR A 129 -1.12 7.69 9.10
CA THR A 129 -1.59 6.56 9.91
C THR A 129 -0.91 5.25 9.49
N LEU A 130 -0.78 4.99 8.18
CA LEU A 130 -0.06 3.83 7.66
C LEU A 130 1.43 3.84 8.03
N LEU A 131 2.09 5.01 7.99
CA LEU A 131 3.47 5.15 8.48
C LEU A 131 3.55 4.84 9.97
N GLY A 132 2.63 5.37 10.78
CA GLY A 132 2.53 5.09 12.21
C GLY A 132 2.38 3.59 12.49
N LEU A 133 1.53 2.90 11.75
CA LEU A 133 1.36 1.44 11.84
C LEU A 133 2.64 0.69 11.46
N GLY A 134 3.38 1.17 10.46
CA GLY A 134 4.69 0.61 10.10
C GLY A 134 5.72 0.72 11.23
N VAL A 135 5.81 1.89 11.85
CA VAL A 135 6.71 2.11 13.00
C VAL A 135 6.28 1.24 14.19
N ALA A 136 5.00 1.22 14.53
CA ALA A 136 4.47 0.40 15.63
C ALA A 136 4.72 -1.09 15.38
N GLY A 137 4.47 -1.56 14.16
CA GLY A 137 4.73 -2.95 13.77
C GLY A 137 6.20 -3.33 13.90
N GLU A 138 7.14 -2.46 13.47
CA GLU A 138 8.58 -2.71 13.65
C GLU A 138 8.99 -2.73 15.13
N LEU A 139 8.41 -1.88 15.98
CA LEU A 139 8.68 -1.90 17.42
C LEU A 139 8.22 -3.21 18.07
N ILE A 140 7.02 -3.70 17.71
CA ILE A 140 6.51 -5.00 18.18
C ILE A 140 7.43 -6.13 17.74
N ILE A 141 7.82 -6.13 16.46
CA ILE A 141 8.74 -7.12 15.90
C ILE A 141 10.07 -7.13 16.68
N ARG A 142 10.66 -5.96 16.92
CA ARG A 142 11.91 -5.82 17.71
C ARG A 142 11.73 -6.28 19.16
N GLY A 143 10.57 -6.03 19.77
CA GLY A 143 10.25 -6.50 21.11
C GLY A 143 10.26 -8.03 21.19
N VAL A 144 9.57 -8.69 20.27
CA VAL A 144 9.52 -10.17 20.19
C VAL A 144 10.89 -10.78 19.89
N GLU A 145 11.72 -10.13 19.04
CA GLU A 145 13.09 -10.57 18.81
C GLU A 145 13.93 -10.57 20.09
N ARG A 146 13.80 -9.52 20.91
CA ARG A 146 14.54 -9.40 22.17
C ARG A 146 14.12 -10.49 23.17
N GLU A 147 12.83 -10.73 23.34
CA GLU A 147 12.34 -11.78 24.23
C GLU A 147 12.80 -13.18 23.81
N LYS A 148 12.74 -13.49 22.50
CA LYS A 148 13.22 -14.78 21.98
C LYS A 148 14.71 -14.97 22.24
N ARG A 149 15.53 -13.93 22.06
CA ARG A 149 16.97 -13.98 22.34
C ARG A 149 17.23 -14.23 23.83
N GLN A 150 16.51 -13.55 24.71
CA GLN A 150 16.64 -13.72 26.17
C GLN A 150 16.27 -15.13 26.62
N ARG A 151 15.17 -15.72 26.13
CA ARG A 151 14.79 -17.10 26.47
C ARG A 151 15.80 -18.13 25.97
N SER A 152 16.42 -17.89 24.82
CA SER A 152 17.46 -18.77 24.25
C SER A 152 18.80 -18.71 24.98
N THR A 153 19.05 -17.69 25.82
CA THR A 153 20.31 -17.57 26.58
C THR A 153 20.21 -18.16 28.00
N VAL A 154 19.00 -18.43 28.47
CA VAL A 154 18.72 -18.94 29.83
C VAL A 154 18.44 -20.46 29.83
N ALA A 155 18.21 -21.06 28.66
CA ALA A 155 18.04 -22.50 28.45
C ALA A 155 19.34 -23.15 27.98
#